data_AF-A0A0Q5KVM7-F1
#
_entry.id   AF-A0A0Q5KVM7-F1
#
_cell.length_a   1.000
_cell.length_b   1.000
_cell.length_c   1.000
_cell.angle_alpha   90.00
_cell.angle_beta   90.00
_cell.angle_gamma   90.00
#
_symmetry.space_group_name_H-M   'P 1'
#
loop_
_entity.id
_entity.type
_entity.pdbx_description
1 polymer ?
#
loop_
_entity_poly.entity_id
_entity_poly.type
_entity_poly.pdbx_seq_one_letter_code
_entity_poly.pdbx_strand_id
1 'polypeptide(L)'
;MTSAPSIRPTRPLSGKPAGYVGLASYSSLGRLWALLRGAQVQGRTVSLVRGDPPETARRRVAGYALSGAGFFVDPTPLLAVLDDGFETHPALVALLAGDSGPLRDELNAHFELRLDFVVALTAGRDLIVRPEFAFRPLVPGLSALPPRLPLRARRLARDEVNVLVLRACGLGQDTGG
;
A
#
# COMPACT_ATOMS: atom_id res chain seq x y z
N MET A 1 5.67 22.39 -22.87
CA MET A 1 6.80 21.65 -22.28
C MET A 1 6.46 21.37 -20.82
N THR A 2 6.07 20.14 -20.49
CA THR A 2 5.65 19.77 -19.13
C THR A 2 6.90 19.58 -18.28
N SER A 3 7.17 20.50 -17.36
CA SER A 3 8.32 20.44 -16.46
C SER A 3 8.28 19.14 -15.65
N ALA A 4 9.42 18.45 -15.55
CA ALA A 4 9.54 17.25 -14.75
C ALA A 4 9.15 17.57 -13.30
N PRO A 5 8.39 16.69 -12.61
CA PRO A 5 7.92 17.00 -11.27
C PRO A 5 9.09 17.19 -10.32
N SER A 6 9.09 18.30 -9.57
CA SER A 6 10.15 18.57 -8.58
C SER A 6 10.22 17.44 -7.57
N ILE A 7 11.38 16.80 -7.45
CA ILE A 7 11.68 15.79 -6.42
C ILE A 7 11.72 16.44 -5.02
N ARG A 8 11.83 17.77 -4.96
CA ARG A 8 11.88 18.55 -3.72
C ARG A 8 10.71 19.53 -3.64
N PRO A 9 9.49 19.06 -3.34
CA PRO A 9 8.40 19.96 -3.05
C PRO A 9 8.68 20.77 -1.78
N THR A 10 8.17 22.00 -1.70
CA THR A 10 8.51 22.98 -0.67
C THR A 10 7.31 23.53 0.09
N ARG A 11 6.08 23.38 -0.42
CA ARG A 11 4.86 23.95 0.17
C ARG A 11 4.04 22.88 0.90
N PRO A 12 4.00 22.86 2.25
CA PRO A 12 3.18 21.92 3.01
C PRO A 12 1.68 22.06 2.72
N LEU A 13 0.93 20.98 2.97
CA LEU A 13 -0.54 21.02 2.97
C LEU A 13 -1.04 21.85 4.15
N SER A 14 -2.15 22.57 3.99
CA SER A 14 -2.76 23.34 5.10
C SER A 14 -3.16 22.47 6.29
N GLY A 15 -3.56 21.22 6.05
CA GLY A 15 -3.94 20.26 7.10
C GLY A 15 -3.96 18.82 6.60
N LYS A 16 -4.29 17.89 7.50
CA LYS A 16 -4.39 16.46 7.19
C LYS A 16 -5.73 16.15 6.48
N PRO A 17 -5.73 15.67 5.23
CA PRO A 17 -6.97 15.28 4.56
C PRO A 17 -7.56 13.98 5.12
N ALA A 18 -8.83 13.72 4.82
CA ALA A 18 -9.49 12.45 5.17
C ALA A 18 -8.78 11.24 4.53
N GLY A 19 -8.77 10.11 5.25
CA GLY A 19 -8.11 8.87 4.82
C GLY A 19 -6.59 8.84 5.00
N TYR A 20 -5.97 9.94 5.44
CA TYR A 20 -4.56 9.95 5.80
C TYR A 20 -4.34 9.55 7.25
N VAL A 21 -3.33 8.72 7.47
CA VAL A 21 -2.80 8.37 8.79
C VAL A 21 -1.50 9.12 9.05
N GLY A 22 -1.23 9.44 10.32
CA GLY A 22 0.04 10.07 10.70
C GLY A 22 1.17 9.05 10.69
N LEU A 23 2.33 9.42 10.17
CA LEU A 23 3.57 8.65 10.28
C LEU A 23 4.44 9.21 11.41
N ALA A 24 4.69 10.52 11.40
CA ALA A 24 5.50 11.20 12.41
C ALA A 24 5.03 12.65 12.60
N SER A 25 5.14 13.15 13.82
CA SER A 25 4.91 14.57 14.14
C SER A 25 6.24 15.32 14.24
N TYR A 26 6.19 16.66 14.22
CA TYR A 26 7.38 17.54 14.20
C TYR A 26 8.36 17.28 13.05
N SER A 27 7.87 16.68 11.97
CA SER A 27 8.63 16.33 10.78
C SER A 27 9.09 17.57 10.00
N SER A 28 9.85 17.33 8.93
CA SER A 28 10.43 18.33 8.07
C SER A 28 10.32 17.95 6.59
N LEU A 29 10.48 18.95 5.72
CA LEU A 29 10.61 18.71 4.28
C LEU A 29 11.79 17.77 3.97
N GLY A 30 12.88 17.86 4.73
CA GLY A 30 14.01 16.96 4.60
C GLY A 30 13.63 15.49 4.78
N ARG A 31 12.79 15.17 5.78
CA ARG A 31 12.29 13.79 5.99
C ARG A 31 11.38 13.32 4.86
N LEU A 32 10.52 14.20 4.34
CA LEU A 32 9.72 13.89 3.15
C LEU A 32 10.63 13.60 1.95
N TRP A 33 11.61 14.45 1.68
CA TRP A 33 12.54 14.27 0.55
C TRP A 33 13.38 13.00 0.68
N ALA A 34 13.75 12.61 1.90
CA ALA A 34 14.45 11.34 2.14
C ALA A 34 13.58 10.14 1.72
N LEU A 35 12.29 10.13 2.06
CA LEU A 35 11.36 9.08 1.63
C LEU A 35 11.21 9.04 0.11
N LEU A 36 11.01 10.20 -0.52
CA LEU A 36 10.83 10.28 -1.98
C LEU A 36 12.07 9.81 -2.73
N ARG A 37 13.25 10.27 -2.30
CA ARG A 37 14.52 9.83 -2.87
C ARG A 37 14.74 8.33 -2.66
N GLY A 38 14.52 7.84 -1.44
CA GLY A 38 14.66 6.42 -1.12
C GLY A 38 13.74 5.55 -1.97
N ALA A 39 12.49 5.96 -2.16
CA ALA A 39 11.55 5.29 -3.05
C ALA A 39 12.07 5.24 -4.50
N GLN A 40 12.58 6.35 -5.04
CA GLN A 40 13.15 6.38 -6.39
C GLN A 40 14.36 5.46 -6.53
N VAL A 41 15.27 5.45 -5.54
CA VAL A 41 16.43 4.56 -5.51
C VAL A 41 15.99 3.09 -5.51
N GLN A 42 14.90 2.77 -4.81
CA GLN A 42 14.29 1.44 -4.81
C GLN A 42 13.44 1.14 -6.06
N GLY A 43 13.57 1.94 -7.12
CA GLY A 43 12.88 1.74 -8.39
C GLY A 43 11.37 2.03 -8.34
N ARG A 44 10.88 2.72 -7.31
CA ARG A 44 9.46 3.09 -7.20
C ARG A 44 9.16 4.34 -8.03
N THR A 45 7.97 4.37 -8.61
CA THR A 45 7.51 5.54 -9.36
C THR A 45 7.04 6.62 -8.40
N VAL A 46 7.66 7.78 -8.43
CA VAL A 46 7.22 8.97 -7.69
C VAL A 46 6.58 9.96 -8.64
N SER A 47 5.34 10.37 -8.35
CA SER A 47 4.56 11.25 -9.23
C SER A 47 3.76 12.30 -8.47
N LEU A 48 3.31 13.33 -9.19
CA LEU A 48 2.38 14.32 -8.67
C LEU A 48 1.01 13.69 -8.43
N VAL A 49 0.34 14.12 -7.38
CA VAL A 49 -1.09 13.83 -7.22
C VAL A 49 -1.87 14.76 -8.13
N ARG A 50 -2.86 14.23 -8.85
CA ARG A 50 -3.71 15.02 -9.76
C ARG A 50 -4.30 16.23 -9.01
N GLY A 51 -4.17 17.41 -9.62
CA GLY A 51 -4.66 18.67 -9.07
C GLY A 51 -3.67 19.41 -8.17
N ASP A 52 -2.56 18.78 -7.76
CA ASP A 52 -1.51 19.48 -7.03
C ASP A 52 -0.56 20.22 -7.96
N PRO A 53 -0.20 21.48 -7.62
CA PRO A 53 0.93 22.11 -8.28
C PRO A 53 2.26 21.52 -7.77
N PRO A 54 3.34 21.58 -8.58
CA PRO A 54 4.59 20.88 -8.31
C PRO A 54 5.26 21.18 -6.97
N GLU A 55 5.08 22.39 -6.43
CA GLU A 55 5.65 22.78 -5.14
C GLU A 55 4.95 22.12 -3.94
N THR A 56 3.75 21.57 -4.11
CA THR A 56 2.98 20.96 -3.02
C THR A 56 3.72 19.74 -2.46
N ALA A 57 3.90 19.70 -1.14
CA ALA A 57 4.59 18.65 -0.40
C ALA A 57 3.73 17.40 -0.23
N ARG A 58 3.23 16.88 -1.35
CA ARG A 58 2.45 15.66 -1.48
C ARG A 58 2.85 14.92 -2.76
N ARG A 59 3.12 13.62 -2.66
CA ARG A 59 3.50 12.77 -3.79
C ARG A 59 2.88 11.39 -3.69
N ARG A 60 2.53 10.83 -4.85
CA ARG A 60 2.22 9.40 -4.97
C ARG A 60 3.51 8.63 -5.16
N VAL A 61 3.64 7.52 -4.46
CA VAL A 61 4.68 6.51 -4.63
C VAL A 61 3.98 5.21 -5.01
N ALA A 62 4.42 4.60 -6.11
CA ALA A 62 3.79 3.40 -6.65
C ALA A 62 4.80 2.29 -6.96
N GLY A 63 4.28 1.06 -6.97
CA GLY A 63 5.01 -0.11 -7.44
C GLY A 63 5.74 -0.89 -6.36
N TYR A 64 5.45 -0.68 -5.07
CA TYR A 64 5.94 -1.58 -4.02
C TYR A 64 5.10 -2.85 -3.96
N ALA A 65 5.77 -4.00 -3.95
CA ALA A 65 5.15 -5.33 -3.92
C ALA A 65 5.57 -6.08 -2.66
N LEU A 66 4.60 -6.71 -2.01
CA LEU A 66 4.78 -7.54 -0.83
C LEU A 66 4.46 -8.98 -1.20
N SER A 67 5.43 -9.86 -0.96
CA SER A 67 5.20 -11.30 -0.96
C SER A 67 4.39 -11.73 0.27
N GLY A 68 3.91 -12.98 0.28
CA GLY A 68 3.11 -13.49 1.39
C GLY A 68 1.73 -12.83 1.47
N ALA A 69 1.07 -12.64 0.32
CA ALA A 69 -0.18 -11.91 0.21
C ALA A 69 -1.29 -12.46 1.13
N GLY A 70 -1.30 -13.77 1.41
CA GLY A 70 -2.25 -14.42 2.30
C GLY A 70 -2.25 -13.86 3.73
N PHE A 71 -1.11 -13.37 4.24
CA PHE A 71 -1.05 -12.73 5.56
C PHE A 71 -1.90 -11.44 5.63
N PHE A 72 -2.12 -10.81 4.49
CA PHE A 72 -2.78 -9.50 4.42
C PHE A 72 -4.25 -9.59 4.08
N VAL A 73 -4.83 -10.76 3.79
CA VAL A 73 -6.24 -10.85 3.38
C VAL A 73 -7.19 -10.64 4.56
N ASP A 74 -8.24 -9.84 4.35
CA ASP A 74 -9.43 -9.81 5.21
C ASP A 74 -10.44 -10.83 4.68
N PRO A 75 -10.75 -11.90 5.42
CA PRO A 75 -11.73 -12.89 4.98
C PRO A 75 -13.17 -12.39 5.07
N THR A 76 -13.46 -11.34 5.86
CA THR A 76 -14.84 -10.92 6.17
C THR A 76 -15.65 -10.55 4.92
N PRO A 77 -15.14 -9.73 3.98
CA PRO A 77 -15.89 -9.41 2.76
C PRO A 77 -16.05 -10.60 1.82
N LEU A 78 -15.15 -11.58 1.89
CA LEU A 78 -15.24 -12.81 1.09
C LEU A 78 -16.36 -13.69 1.64
N LEU A 79 -16.40 -13.91 2.96
CA LEU A 79 -17.46 -14.68 3.62
C LEU A 79 -18.84 -14.12 3.29
N ALA A 80 -19.03 -12.79 3.37
CA ALA A 80 -20.30 -12.15 3.02
C ALA A 80 -20.75 -12.44 1.56
N VAL A 81 -19.82 -12.50 0.60
CA VAL A 81 -20.15 -12.82 -0.80
C VAL A 81 -20.41 -14.31 -0.99
N LEU A 82 -19.69 -15.16 -0.26
CA LEU A 82 -19.85 -16.62 -0.34
C LEU A 82 -21.14 -17.11 0.33
N ASP A 83 -21.64 -16.39 1.33
CA ASP A 83 -22.95 -16.66 1.93
C ASP A 83 -24.10 -16.38 0.93
N ASP A 84 -23.92 -15.39 0.05
CA ASP A 84 -24.90 -14.97 -0.97
C ASP A 84 -24.80 -15.78 -2.28
N GLY A 85 -23.71 -16.51 -2.50
CA GLY A 85 -23.44 -17.18 -3.78
C GLY A 85 -22.55 -18.42 -3.64
N PHE A 86 -22.92 -19.50 -4.33
CA PHE A 86 -22.17 -20.75 -4.27
C PHE A 86 -20.92 -20.70 -5.16
N GLU A 87 -19.74 -20.85 -4.55
CA GLU A 87 -18.46 -20.96 -5.26
C GLU A 87 -17.82 -22.34 -5.00
N THR A 88 -17.34 -23.00 -6.05
CA THR A 88 -16.83 -24.39 -5.97
C THR A 88 -15.34 -24.48 -5.73
N HIS A 89 -14.63 -23.36 -5.55
CA HIS A 89 -13.19 -23.39 -5.36
C HIS A 89 -12.84 -23.98 -3.97
N PRO A 90 -11.96 -25.00 -3.87
CA PRO A 90 -11.68 -25.68 -2.61
C PRO A 90 -11.26 -24.73 -1.48
N ALA A 91 -10.46 -23.71 -1.80
CA ALA A 91 -10.05 -22.71 -0.82
C ALA A 91 -11.19 -21.83 -0.27
N LEU A 92 -12.25 -21.61 -1.05
CA LEU A 92 -13.43 -20.83 -0.63
C LEU A 92 -14.39 -21.69 0.19
N VAL A 93 -14.52 -22.96 -0.17
CA VAL A 93 -15.27 -23.95 0.62
C VAL A 93 -14.62 -24.15 2.00
N ALA A 94 -13.29 -24.28 2.05
CA ALA A 94 -12.55 -24.33 3.31
C ALA A 94 -12.77 -23.06 4.15
N LEU A 95 -12.78 -21.88 3.50
CA LEU A 95 -13.04 -20.61 4.17
C LEU A 95 -14.42 -20.58 4.82
N LEU A 96 -15.47 -21.05 4.13
CA LEU A 96 -16.83 -21.18 4.68
C LEU A 96 -16.88 -22.15 5.86
N ALA A 97 -16.03 -23.18 5.87
CA ALA A 97 -15.87 -24.09 7.01
C ALA A 97 -15.03 -23.50 8.16
N GLY A 98 -14.60 -22.24 8.06
CA GLY A 98 -13.81 -21.53 9.06
C GLY A 98 -12.29 -21.69 8.90
N ASP A 99 -11.83 -22.38 7.85
CA ASP A 99 -10.40 -22.56 7.56
C ASP A 99 -9.90 -21.61 6.47
N SER A 100 -9.15 -20.59 6.89
CA SER A 100 -8.53 -19.63 5.98
C SER A 100 -7.19 -20.09 5.38
N GLY A 101 -6.62 -21.20 5.85
CA GLY A 101 -5.31 -21.70 5.44
C GLY A 101 -5.18 -21.89 3.92
N PRO A 102 -6.07 -22.66 3.28
CA PRO A 102 -6.03 -22.89 1.84
C PRO A 102 -6.11 -21.61 1.00
N LEU A 103 -6.92 -20.62 1.42
CA LEU A 103 -6.99 -19.33 0.74
C LEU A 103 -5.67 -18.57 0.88
N ARG A 104 -5.05 -18.60 2.06
CA ARG A 104 -3.76 -17.93 2.29
C ARG A 104 -2.66 -18.56 1.43
N ASP A 105 -2.64 -19.88 1.31
CA ASP A 105 -1.65 -20.60 0.52
C ASP A 105 -1.79 -20.26 -0.97
N GLU A 106 -3.02 -20.27 -1.50
CA GLU A 106 -3.32 -19.86 -2.88
C GLU A 106 -2.86 -18.40 -3.15
N LEU A 107 -3.16 -17.48 -2.23
CA LEU A 107 -2.73 -16.08 -2.32
C LEU A 107 -1.20 -15.95 -2.24
N ASN A 108 -0.53 -16.74 -1.39
CA ASN A 108 0.92 -16.70 -1.27
C ASN A 108 1.62 -17.25 -2.51
N ALA A 109 1.04 -18.26 -3.16
CA ALA A 109 1.60 -18.89 -4.35
C ALA A 109 1.41 -18.05 -5.62
N HIS A 110 0.28 -17.37 -5.76
CA HIS A 110 -0.13 -16.79 -7.03
C HIS A 110 -0.35 -15.29 -7.03
N PHE A 111 -0.32 -14.64 -5.87
CA PHE A 111 -0.55 -13.21 -5.74
C PHE A 111 0.56 -12.51 -4.96
N GLU A 112 0.68 -11.21 -5.25
CA GLU A 112 1.38 -10.25 -4.42
C GLU A 112 0.38 -9.20 -3.92
N LEU A 113 0.71 -8.58 -2.79
CA LEU A 113 0.02 -7.38 -2.36
C LEU A 113 0.79 -6.16 -2.86
N ARG A 114 0.20 -5.40 -3.77
CA ARG A 114 0.71 -4.08 -4.17
C ARG A 114 0.34 -3.05 -3.12
N LEU A 115 1.35 -2.31 -2.68
CA LEU A 115 1.20 -1.10 -1.87
C LEU A 115 1.61 0.10 -2.70
N ASP A 116 0.63 0.91 -3.04
CA ASP A 116 0.84 2.29 -3.48
C ASP A 116 0.49 3.21 -2.32
N PHE A 117 1.10 4.39 -2.24
CA PHE A 117 0.75 5.33 -1.18
C PHE A 117 0.95 6.77 -1.60
N VAL A 118 0.19 7.65 -0.98
CA VAL A 118 0.40 9.10 -1.08
C VAL A 118 0.99 9.59 0.23
N VAL A 119 2.22 10.10 0.19
CA VAL A 119 2.89 10.72 1.34
C VAL A 119 2.81 12.23 1.24
N ALA A 120 2.62 12.91 2.38
CA ALA A 120 2.59 14.37 2.42
C ALA A 120 3.14 14.93 3.73
N LEU A 121 3.51 16.21 3.71
CA LEU A 121 3.83 17.01 4.90
C LEU A 121 2.78 18.11 5.08
N THR A 122 2.28 18.28 6.30
CA THR A 122 1.35 19.36 6.65
C THR A 122 2.07 20.58 7.22
N ALA A 123 1.40 21.74 7.22
CA ALA A 123 1.87 22.96 7.86
C ALA A 123 2.06 22.79 9.38
N GLY A 124 1.27 21.91 10.00
CA GLY A 124 1.44 21.44 11.38
C GLY A 124 2.65 20.53 11.61
N ARG A 125 3.50 20.33 10.58
CA ARG A 125 4.70 19.49 10.62
C ARG A 125 4.40 18.00 10.85
N ASP A 126 3.23 17.53 10.44
CA ASP A 126 2.94 16.10 10.42
C ASP A 126 3.30 15.50 9.08
N LEU A 127 4.09 14.44 9.11
CA LEU A 127 4.27 13.53 7.99
C LEU A 127 3.10 12.56 8.00
N ILE A 128 2.35 12.51 6.91
CA ILE A 128 1.13 11.72 6.78
C ILE A 128 1.19 10.85 5.54
N VAL A 129 0.44 9.75 5.55
CA VAL A 129 0.34 8.84 4.41
C VAL A 129 -1.10 8.36 4.20
N ARG A 130 -1.47 8.15 2.95
CA ARG A 130 -2.67 7.41 2.56
C ARG A 130 -2.24 6.14 1.80
N PRO A 131 -2.28 4.96 2.43
CA PRO A 131 -1.94 3.71 1.76
C PRO A 131 -3.10 3.20 0.91
N GLU A 132 -2.76 2.54 -0.20
CA GLU A 132 -3.68 1.89 -1.13
C GLU A 132 -3.15 0.48 -1.39
N PHE A 133 -3.93 -0.53 -1.00
CA PHE A 133 -3.57 -1.94 -1.13
C PHE A 133 -4.39 -2.61 -2.22
N ALA A 134 -3.73 -3.42 -3.05
CA ALA A 134 -4.39 -4.21 -4.07
C ALA A 134 -3.72 -5.57 -4.24
N PHE A 135 -4.50 -6.64 -4.21
CA PHE A 135 -4.03 -7.96 -4.60
C PHE A 135 -3.84 -8.00 -6.11
N ARG A 136 -2.68 -8.46 -6.58
CA ARG A 136 -2.38 -8.62 -8.00
C ARG A 136 -1.88 -10.05 -8.26
N PRO A 137 -2.40 -10.75 -9.28
CA PRO A 137 -1.83 -12.01 -9.72
C PRO A 137 -0.38 -11.79 -10.16
N LEU A 138 0.52 -12.68 -9.75
CA LEU A 138 1.89 -12.74 -10.24
C LEU A 138 1.93 -13.09 -11.73
N VAL A 139 1.10 -14.06 -12.12
CA VAL A 139 0.89 -14.48 -13.51
C VAL A 139 -0.62 -14.48 -13.78
N PRO A 140 -1.12 -13.66 -14.72
CA PRO A 140 -2.53 -13.64 -15.09
C PRO A 140 -3.02 -15.03 -15.50
N GLY A 141 -4.12 -15.49 -14.90
CA GLY A 141 -4.75 -16.78 -15.22
C GLY A 141 -4.12 -18.01 -14.56
N LEU A 142 -3.07 -17.86 -13.74
CA LEU A 142 -2.44 -18.99 -13.06
C LEU A 142 -3.21 -19.45 -11.82
N SER A 143 -3.82 -18.52 -11.08
CA SER A 143 -4.69 -18.87 -9.96
C SER A 143 -6.05 -19.35 -10.47
N ALA A 144 -6.58 -20.38 -9.81
CA ALA A 144 -7.93 -20.85 -10.04
C ALA A 144 -8.99 -20.04 -9.28
N LEU A 145 -8.60 -19.05 -8.47
CA LEU A 145 -9.54 -18.18 -7.77
C LEU A 145 -10.42 -17.40 -8.75
N PRO A 146 -11.73 -17.27 -8.48
CA PRO A 146 -12.62 -16.46 -9.29
C PRO A 146 -12.09 -15.01 -9.42
N PRO A 147 -12.02 -14.46 -10.64
CA PRO A 147 -11.33 -13.19 -10.90
C PRO A 147 -12.03 -11.97 -10.30
N ARG A 148 -13.29 -12.12 -9.86
CA ARG A 148 -14.11 -11.05 -9.29
C ARG A 148 -14.23 -11.12 -7.77
N LEU A 149 -13.47 -11.99 -7.10
CA LEU A 149 -13.46 -12.04 -5.65
C LEU A 149 -13.05 -10.67 -5.06
N PRO A 150 -13.79 -10.14 -4.08
CA PRO A 150 -13.47 -8.88 -3.43
C PRO A 150 -12.30 -9.05 -2.44
N LEU A 151 -11.11 -9.40 -2.94
CA LEU A 151 -9.90 -9.50 -2.13
C LEU A 151 -9.56 -8.12 -1.54
N ARG A 152 -9.70 -8.00 -0.21
CA ARG A 152 -9.36 -6.78 0.53
C ARG A 152 -8.24 -7.05 1.50
N ALA A 153 -7.38 -6.05 1.67
CA ALA A 153 -6.38 -6.11 2.71
C ALA A 153 -7.04 -5.91 4.07
N ARG A 154 -6.62 -6.69 5.08
CA ARG A 154 -6.97 -6.46 6.48
C ARG A 154 -6.55 -5.06 6.89
N ARG A 155 -7.24 -4.53 7.89
CA ARG A 155 -6.88 -3.25 8.48
C ARG A 155 -5.49 -3.35 9.10
N LEU A 156 -4.55 -2.58 8.59
CA LEU A 156 -3.21 -2.42 9.16
C LEU A 156 -3.21 -1.28 10.17
N ALA A 157 -2.54 -1.51 11.30
CA ALA A 157 -2.29 -0.47 12.27
C ALA A 157 -1.33 0.60 11.71
N ARG A 158 -1.30 1.78 12.36
CA ARG A 158 -0.40 2.88 11.98
C ARG A 158 1.05 2.42 11.87
N ASP A 159 1.53 1.66 12.84
CA ASP A 159 2.94 1.27 12.92
C ASP A 159 3.30 0.25 11.84
N GLU A 160 2.39 -0.68 11.52
CA GLU A 160 2.55 -1.60 10.38
C GLU A 160 2.66 -0.82 9.07
N VAL A 161 1.77 0.16 8.84
CA VAL A 161 1.83 1.03 7.66
C VAL A 161 3.15 1.81 7.61
N ASN A 162 3.61 2.33 8.76
CA ASN A 162 4.88 3.05 8.83
C ASN A 162 6.07 2.15 8.45
N VAL A 163 6.13 0.92 8.97
CA VAL A 163 7.17 -0.06 8.60
C VAL A 163 7.15 -0.35 7.10
N LEU A 164 5.96 -0.58 6.52
CA LEU A 164 5.84 -0.85 5.09
C LEU A 164 6.28 0.35 4.23
N VAL A 165 5.94 1.58 4.62
CA VAL A 165 6.37 2.80 3.92
C VAL A 165 7.89 2.96 4.00
N LEU A 166 8.47 2.78 5.18
CA LEU A 166 9.92 2.88 5.36
C LEU A 166 10.64 1.83 4.50
N ARG A 167 10.19 0.57 4.53
CA ARG A 167 10.75 -0.53 3.73
C ARG A 167 10.61 -0.26 2.22
N ALA A 168 9.45 0.24 1.77
CA ALA A 168 9.23 0.62 0.37
C ALA A 168 10.21 1.71 -0.10
N CYS A 169 10.62 2.60 0.81
CA CYS A 169 11.61 3.65 0.59
C CYS A 169 13.05 3.22 0.87
N GLY A 170 13.32 1.96 1.27
CA GLY A 170 14.66 1.51 1.62
C GLY A 170 15.22 2.14 2.91
N LEU A 171 14.34 2.61 3.79
CA LEU A 171 14.68 3.18 5.09
C LEU A 171 14.24 2.18 6.19
N GLY A 172 15.00 2.07 7.28
CA GLY A 172 14.65 1.15 8.38
C GLY A 172 15.12 -0.30 8.19
N GLN A 173 16.13 -0.52 7.35
CA GLN A 173 17.06 -1.64 7.56
C GLN A 173 18.16 -1.10 8.47
N ASP A 174 18.29 -1.66 9.68
CA ASP A 174 19.56 -1.56 10.38
C ASP A 174 20.64 -2.13 9.46
N THR A 175 21.70 -1.35 9.34
CA THR A 175 23.01 -1.78 8.88
C THR A 175 23.44 -2.95 9.76
N GLY A 176 23.18 -4.19 9.31
CA GLY A 176 23.91 -5.34 9.80
C GLY A 176 25.33 -5.25 9.26
N GLY A 177 26.20 -4.62 10.04
CA GLY A 177 27.65 -4.80 9.94
C GLY A 177 28.10 -6.12 10.53
#